data_AF-A0A7Y4SL49-F1
#
_entry.id   AF-A0A7Y4SL49-F1
#
_cell.length_a   1.000
_cell.length_b   1.000
_cell.length_c   1.000
_cell.angle_alpha   90.00
_cell.angle_beta   90.00
_cell.angle_gamma   90.00
#
_symmetry.space_group_name_H-M   'P 1'
#
loop_
_entity.id
_entity.type
_entity.pdbx_description
1 polymer ?
#
loop_
_entity_poly.entity_id
_entity_poly.type
_entity_poly.pdbx_seq_one_letter_code
_entity_poly.pdbx_strand_id
1 'polypeptide(L)' 'MMRNVLPIIGGLLLLAACSTAHPVLYPNAHMQSVGKEVAAQDIEACRKMAESAGAEESGGKTGRVATGTAVGAGV' A
#
# COMPACT_ATOMS: atom_id res chain seq x y z
N MET A 1 -7.35 -18.36 -34.77
CA MET A 1 -7.77 -17.32 -33.82
C MET A 1 -7.00 -17.38 -32.50
N MET A 2 -6.92 -18.53 -31.80
CA MET A 2 -6.27 -18.65 -30.47
C MET A 2 -4.76 -18.33 -30.43
N ARG A 3 -4.02 -18.47 -31.54
CA ARG A 3 -2.56 -18.29 -31.59
C ARG A 3 -2.10 -16.83 -31.42
N ASN A 4 -2.96 -15.86 -31.72
CA ASN A 4 -2.67 -14.43 -31.55
C ASN A 4 -3.19 -13.90 -30.20
N VAL A 5 -4.04 -14.66 -29.51
CA VAL A 5 -4.61 -14.28 -28.19
C VAL A 5 -3.61 -14.55 -27.07
N LEU A 6 -2.72 -15.52 -27.26
CA LEU A 6 -1.71 -15.93 -26.27
C LEU A 6 -0.72 -14.80 -25.88
N PRO A 7 -0.09 -14.06 -26.82
CA PRO A 7 0.73 -12.90 -26.44
C PRO A 7 -0.06 -11.75 -25.82
N ILE A 8 -1.33 -11.56 -26.20
CA ILE A 8 -2.19 -10.50 -25.64
C ILE A 8 -2.51 -10.77 -24.17
N ILE A 9 -2.88 -12.02 -23.85
CA ILE A 9 -3.14 -12.43 -22.45
C ILE A 9 -1.85 -12.37 -21.63
N GLY A 10 -0.72 -12.80 -22.18
CA GLY A 10 0.58 -12.72 -21.52
C GLY A 10 0.98 -11.28 -21.19
N GLY A 11 0.78 -10.34 -22.12
CA GLY A 11 1.05 -8.91 -21.89
C GLY A 11 0.16 -8.29 -20.82
N LEU A 12 -1.12 -8.69 -20.75
CA LEU A 12 -2.07 -8.16 -19.77
C LEU A 12 -1.74 -8.59 -18.33
N LEU A 13 -1.23 -9.82 -18.15
CA LEU A 13 -0.84 -10.34 -16.84
C LEU A 13 0.39 -9.63 -16.23
N LEU A 14 1.28 -9.12 -17.07
CA LEU A 14 2.49 -8.40 -16.62
C LEU A 14 2.18 -7.05 -15.96
N LEU A 15 1.03 -6.43 -16.28
CA LEU A 15 0.61 -5.15 -15.71
C LEU A 15 0.14 -5.25 -14.24
N ALA A 16 -0.26 -6.44 -13.79
CA ALA A 16 -0.75 -6.66 -12.42
C ALA A 16 0.38 -6.83 -11.38
N ALA A 17 1.64 -6.98 -11.82
CA ALA A 17 2.77 -7.25 -10.93
C ALA A 17 3.27 -6.01 -10.16
N CYS A 18 2.85 -4.80 -10.56
CA CYS A 18 3.21 -3.57 -9.88
C CYS A 18 2.19 -3.23 -8.78
N SER A 19 2.13 -4.05 -7.72
CA SER A 19 1.31 -3.72 -6.54
C SER A 19 2.08 -2.78 -5.60
N THR A 20 1.37 -1.79 -5.05
CA THR A 20 1.86 -0.87 -4.01
C THR A 20 2.28 -1.61 -2.73
N ALA A 21 2.97 -0.92 -1.81
CA ALA A 21 3.35 -1.44 -0.51
C ALA A 21 2.10 -1.74 0.33
N HIS A 22 2.09 -2.88 1.02
CA HIS A 22 1.01 -3.29 1.93
C HIS A 22 1.58 -3.63 3.30
N PRO A 23 0.85 -3.33 4.39
CA PRO A 23 1.28 -3.67 5.74
C PRO A 23 1.30 -5.20 5.96
N VAL A 24 2.34 -5.69 6.63
CA VAL A 24 2.42 -7.09 7.06
C VAL A 24 1.61 -7.27 8.33
N LEU A 25 0.54 -8.06 8.26
CA LEU A 25 -0.32 -8.37 9.41
C LEU A 25 0.21 -9.58 10.19
N TYR A 26 0.48 -9.37 11.48
CA TYR A 26 0.83 -10.45 12.40
C TYR A 26 -0.45 -11.20 12.87
N PRO A 27 -0.44 -12.55 12.93
CA PRO A 27 -1.61 -13.35 13.27
C PRO A 27 -1.91 -13.38 14.78
N ASN A 28 -2.15 -12.20 15.39
CA ASN A 28 -2.57 -12.11 16.78
C ASN A 28 -4.02 -12.57 16.99
N ALA A 29 -4.42 -12.70 18.25
CA ALA A 29 -5.78 -13.10 18.62
C ALA A 29 -6.86 -12.19 18.00
N HIS A 30 -6.60 -10.89 17.88
CA HIS A 30 -7.55 -9.96 17.29
C HIS A 30 -7.75 -10.23 15.78
N MET A 31 -6.66 -10.33 15.01
CA MET A 31 -6.69 -10.66 13.58
C MET A 31 -7.40 -12.00 13.33
N GLN A 32 -7.15 -12.99 14.20
CA GLN A 32 -7.82 -14.29 14.11
C GLN A 32 -9.32 -14.20 14.44
N SER A 33 -9.70 -13.31 15.36
CA SER A 33 -11.11 -13.12 15.72
C SER A 33 -11.93 -12.37 14.68
N VAL A 34 -11.33 -11.35 14.02
CA VAL A 34 -12.03 -10.51 13.04
C VAL A 34 -11.93 -11.05 11.61
N GLY A 35 -10.86 -11.80 11.32
CA GLY A 35 -10.61 -12.35 9.98
C GLY A 35 -9.91 -11.37 9.03
N LYS A 36 -9.51 -11.88 7.87
CA LYS A 36 -8.69 -11.13 6.90
C LYS A 36 -9.47 -10.01 6.23
N GLU A 37 -10.74 -10.27 5.92
CA GLU A 37 -11.62 -9.36 5.19
C GLU A 37 -11.95 -8.13 6.03
N VAL A 38 -12.19 -8.32 7.32
CA VAL A 38 -12.42 -7.20 8.25
C VAL A 38 -11.12 -6.44 8.48
N ALA A 39 -10.01 -7.14 8.72
CA ALA A 39 -8.70 -6.49 8.88
C ALA A 39 -8.32 -5.64 7.65
N ALA A 40 -8.65 -6.08 6.43
CA ALA A 40 -8.44 -5.31 5.21
C ALA A 40 -9.30 -4.03 5.16
N GLN A 41 -10.57 -4.12 5.58
CA GLN A 41 -11.45 -2.96 5.68
C GLN A 41 -10.96 -1.95 6.73
N ASP A 42 -10.49 -2.45 7.88
CA ASP A 42 -9.95 -1.61 8.94
C ASP A 42 -8.69 -0.86 8.49
N ILE A 43 -7.78 -1.53 7.76
CA ILE A 43 -6.60 -0.89 7.17
C ILE A 43 -7.02 0.22 6.22
N GLU A 44 -7.98 -0.03 5.32
CA GLU A 44 -8.41 0.96 4.34
C GLU A 44 -9.11 2.15 5.00
N ALA A 45 -9.93 1.91 6.03
CA ALA A 45 -10.54 2.97 6.82
C ALA A 45 -9.47 3.83 7.51
N CYS A 46 -8.49 3.19 8.15
CA CYS A 46 -7.37 3.87 8.79
C CYS A 46 -6.56 4.72 7.79
N ARG A 47 -6.28 4.16 6.60
CA ARG A 47 -5.57 4.85 5.52
C ARG A 47 -6.30 6.13 5.09
N LYS A 48 -7.61 6.03 4.82
CA LYS A 48 -8.42 7.21 4.45
C LYS A 48 -8.43 8.28 5.53
N MET A 49 -8.51 7.88 6.79
CA MET A 49 -8.44 8.84 7.91
C MET A 49 -7.07 9.52 7.95
N ALA A 50 -5.98 8.77 7.81
CA ALA A 50 -4.63 9.33 7.78
C ALA A 50 -4.45 10.31 6.62
N GLU A 51 -4.87 9.94 5.41
CA GLU A 51 -4.84 10.80 4.22
C GLU A 51 -5.65 12.08 4.42
N SER A 52 -6.85 11.98 5.00
CA SER A 52 -7.69 13.15 5.32
C SER A 52 -7.06 14.08 6.37
N ALA A 53 -6.19 13.54 7.23
CA ALA A 53 -5.42 14.29 8.21
C ALA A 53 -4.12 14.88 7.62
N GLY A 54 -3.87 14.72 6.31
CA GLY A 54 -2.70 15.24 5.61
C GLY A 54 -1.50 14.30 5.60
N ALA A 55 -1.67 13.01 5.93
CA ALA A 55 -0.62 12.02 5.71
C ALA A 55 -0.49 11.73 4.21
N GLU A 56 0.75 11.65 3.72
CA GLU A 56 1.05 11.22 2.36
C GLU A 56 1.85 9.92 2.41
N GLU A 57 1.55 8.99 1.49
CA GLU A 57 2.34 7.79 1.25
C GLU A 57 3.70 8.19 0.64
N SER A 58 4.60 8.77 1.45
CA SER A 58 5.92 9.17 0.99
C SER A 58 6.72 7.92 0.65
N GLY A 59 7.05 7.74 -0.63
CA GLY A 59 7.82 6.61 -1.15
C GLY A 59 9.10 6.37 -0.34
N GLY A 60 9.07 5.33 0.51
CA GLY A 60 10.24 4.85 1.24
C GLY A 60 10.84 5.81 2.26
N LYS A 61 11.79 5.27 3.04
CA LYS A 61 12.49 5.92 4.17
C LYS A 61 13.13 7.29 3.83
N THR A 62 13.29 7.62 2.56
CA THR A 62 13.92 8.84 2.06
C THR A 62 13.01 10.08 2.14
N GLY A 63 11.70 9.94 1.85
CA GLY A 63 10.77 11.09 1.82
C GLY A 63 10.56 11.71 3.20
N ARG A 64 10.38 10.87 4.22
CA ARG A 64 10.13 11.32 5.60
C ARG A 64 11.37 11.95 6.29
N VAL A 65 12.57 11.53 5.90
CA VAL A 65 13.85 12.10 6.42
C VAL A 65 14.13 13.47 5.79
N ALA A 66 13.80 13.66 4.51
CA ALA A 66 13.98 14.94 3.82
C ALA A 66 13.11 16.06 4.45
N THR A 67 11.83 15.78 4.73
CA THR A 67 10.93 16.76 5.33
C THR A 67 11.30 17.10 6.78
N GLY A 68 11.69 16.10 7.59
CA GLY A 68 12.12 16.34 8.98
C GLY A 68 13.41 17.16 9.09
N THR A 69 14.35 16.99 8.15
CA THR A 69 15.63 17.72 8.13
C THR A 69 15.45 19.19 7.70
N ALA A 70 14.55 19.46 6.74
CA ALA A 70 14.28 20.82 6.28
C ALA A 70 13.59 21.69 7.34
N VAL A 71 12.70 21.11 8.15
CA VAL A 71 12.00 21.84 9.23
C VAL A 71 12.90 22.06 10.45
N GLY A 72 13.81 21.11 10.74
CA GLY A 72 14.73 21.20 11.90
C GLY A 72 15.93 22.14 11.71
N ALA A 73 16.28 22.50 10.47
CA ALA A 73 17.37 23.43 10.17
C ALA A 73 16.93 24.93 10.14
N GLY A 74 15.66 25.20 10.45
CA GLY A 74 15.05 26.54 10.40
C GLY A 74 14.72 27.17 11.75
N VAL A 75 15.16 26.59 12.88
CA VAL A 75 15.08 27.19 14.23
C VAL A 75 16.46 27.40 14.83
#